data_AF-A0A8J4E7P3-F1
#
_entry.id   AF-A0A8J4E7P3-F1
#
_cell.length_a   1.000
_cell.length_b   1.000
_cell.length_c   1.000
_cell.angle_alpha   90.00
_cell.angle_beta   90.00
_cell.angle_gamma   90.00
#
_symmetry.space_group_name_H-M   'P 1'
#
loop_
_entity.id
_entity.type
_entity.pdbx_description
1 polymer ?
#
loop_
_entity_poly.entity_id
_entity_poly.type
_entity_poly.pdbx_seq_one_letter_code
_entity_poly.pdbx_strand_id
1 'polypeptide(L)'
;MVTVPPLAQAAPGGPGSGGSGEKSVPVSPVKARNEPPPAMPGWKATGRTWPAGGVGVVPVNTGAAGAAGKAVPPSGADVARPGGLGVRVRAGVDAPEEEARTPGELRSQLAPPPSQVRVKVWDRAAAEAIGIPGVVFTVSRADDRAGAGRVALDVDYSTFEHVFGADFGARLRLVSLPRCVQDTPELPQCRQVTPIPGARNLETEKVVSIDGFDIGSGSASDPHDSDPQAGDAGERAVGSGDPVFAVMSGGSSSAGDFTKTPLSPSFSWAAGEQAGGFSTSVPITVPPSLGGPTPDVKLTYSSASVDTMTIATNSQASWVGTGWDLSLGSIERSYASCSDDGTPKGDLCWMSGGGELSDVPTLTLNGTSTRLVRDDGSGIWRAETDSGWKIEQLTGTPNNSTFGEYWKVTTLDGTQYYFGQSKRAGIVNDRDTKAAQVVPVYGNNAGEPCYNAT
;
A
#
# COMPACT_ATOMS: atom_id res chain seq x y z
N MET A 1 -27.79 34.24 37.05
CA MET A 1 -26.39 34.69 37.02
C MET A 1 -25.72 34.08 38.24
N VAL A 2 -25.01 32.95 38.05
CA VAL A 2 -24.33 32.24 39.14
C VAL A 2 -22.86 32.21 38.77
N THR A 3 -22.07 32.94 39.53
CA THR A 3 -20.62 33.12 39.40
C THR A 3 -19.88 31.90 39.96
N VAL A 4 -19.07 31.26 39.11
CA VAL A 4 -18.14 30.18 39.46
C VAL A 4 -16.87 30.80 40.06
N PRO A 5 -16.34 30.31 41.19
CA PRO A 5 -15.08 30.83 41.74
C PRO A 5 -13.87 30.33 40.93
N PRO A 6 -12.76 31.09 40.86
CA PRO A 6 -11.56 30.66 40.14
C PRO A 6 -10.83 29.56 40.92
N LEU A 7 -10.49 28.48 40.22
CA LEU A 7 -9.56 27.45 40.68
C LEU A 7 -8.16 28.05 40.86
N ALA A 8 -7.61 27.93 42.08
CA ALA A 8 -6.23 28.28 42.36
C ALA A 8 -5.29 27.30 41.64
N GLN A 9 -4.38 27.83 40.81
CA GLN A 9 -3.27 27.07 40.24
C GLN A 9 -2.22 26.82 41.33
N ALA A 10 -1.94 25.56 41.62
CA ALA A 10 -0.78 25.18 42.41
C ALA A 10 0.50 25.36 41.58
N ALA A 11 1.51 25.99 42.17
CA ALA A 11 2.82 26.19 41.55
C ALA A 11 3.54 24.84 41.32
N PRO A 12 4.38 24.71 40.28
CA PRO A 12 5.15 23.50 40.03
C PRO A 12 6.12 23.23 41.19
N GLY A 13 6.08 22.02 41.73
CA GLY A 13 7.01 21.55 42.76
C GLY A 13 8.45 21.59 42.24
N GLY A 14 9.36 22.15 43.03
CA GLY A 14 10.80 22.22 42.72
C GLY A 14 11.46 20.83 42.68
N PRO A 15 12.67 20.72 42.11
CA PRO A 15 13.37 19.45 41.94
C PRO A 15 13.71 18.86 43.32
N GLY A 16 13.15 17.67 43.59
CA GLY A 16 13.43 16.91 44.81
C GLY A 16 14.90 16.51 44.90
N SER A 17 15.48 16.69 46.08
CA SER A 17 16.86 16.31 46.42
C SER A 17 17.08 14.81 46.26
N GLY A 18 18.04 14.43 45.41
CA GLY A 18 18.44 13.04 45.17
C GLY A 18 18.94 12.34 46.44
N GLY A 19 18.23 11.28 46.84
CA GLY A 19 18.61 10.37 47.90
C GLY A 19 19.65 9.34 47.42
N SER A 20 20.78 9.31 48.12
CA SER A 20 21.75 8.22 48.28
C SER A 20 21.86 7.11 47.22
N GLY A 21 22.85 7.26 46.33
CA GLY A 21 23.80 6.22 45.91
C GLY A 21 23.31 4.79 45.71
N GLU A 22 22.64 4.52 44.58
CA GLU A 22 22.54 3.16 44.04
C GLU A 22 23.92 2.67 43.60
N LYS A 23 24.34 1.51 44.11
CA LYS A 23 25.54 0.81 43.60
C LYS A 23 25.12 -0.05 42.42
N SER A 24 25.74 0.21 41.27
CA SER A 24 25.56 -0.58 40.05
C SER A 24 25.89 -2.06 40.29
N VAL A 25 25.00 -2.95 39.86
CA VAL A 25 25.17 -4.40 39.93
C VAL A 25 26.24 -4.83 38.91
N PRO A 26 27.22 -5.69 39.26
CA PRO A 26 28.21 -6.15 38.29
C PRO A 26 27.54 -6.98 37.19
N VAL A 27 27.37 -6.39 36.01
CA VAL A 27 26.98 -7.12 34.80
C VAL A 27 28.25 -7.59 34.08
N SER A 28 28.28 -8.86 33.72
CA SER A 28 29.28 -9.36 32.79
C SER A 28 28.76 -9.16 31.37
N PRO A 29 29.55 -8.58 30.44
CA PRO A 29 29.15 -8.50 29.05
C PRO A 29 28.86 -9.90 28.52
N VAL A 30 27.61 -10.15 28.11
CA VAL A 30 27.31 -11.32 27.29
C VAL A 30 28.07 -11.13 25.99
N LYS A 31 28.98 -12.06 25.68
CA LYS A 31 29.75 -12.02 24.44
C LYS A 31 28.74 -12.21 23.31
N ALA A 32 28.31 -11.10 22.69
CA ALA A 32 27.43 -11.14 21.54
C ALA A 32 28.05 -12.10 20.52
N ARG A 33 27.30 -13.13 20.15
CA ARG A 33 27.66 -13.95 19.00
C ARG A 33 27.41 -13.04 17.80
N ASN A 34 28.42 -12.26 17.43
CA ASN A 34 28.46 -11.50 16.19
C ASN A 34 28.57 -12.53 15.06
N GLU A 35 27.48 -13.24 14.78
CA GLU A 35 27.30 -13.78 13.45
C GLU A 35 27.02 -12.55 12.57
N PRO A 36 27.93 -12.22 11.63
CA PRO A 36 27.64 -11.20 10.66
C PRO A 36 26.33 -11.61 9.99
N PRO A 37 25.34 -10.70 9.85
CA PRO A 37 24.22 -11.00 8.97
C PRO A 37 24.79 -11.45 7.63
N PRO A 38 24.20 -12.46 6.98
CA PRO A 38 24.68 -12.93 5.68
C PRO A 38 24.90 -11.69 4.81
N ALA A 39 26.13 -11.55 4.30
CA ALA A 39 26.50 -10.39 3.50
C ALA A 39 25.58 -10.39 2.27
N MET A 40 24.52 -9.59 2.34
CA MET A 40 23.67 -9.33 1.19
C MET A 40 24.60 -8.82 0.09
N PRO A 41 24.54 -9.40 -1.12
CA PRO A 41 25.31 -8.87 -2.24
C PRO A 41 25.11 -7.37 -2.29
N GLY A 42 26.19 -6.61 -2.12
CA GLY A 42 26.09 -5.16 -2.12
C GLY A 42 25.48 -4.73 -3.45
N TRP A 43 24.24 -4.22 -3.40
CA TRP A 43 23.59 -3.71 -4.59
C TRP A 43 24.41 -2.55 -5.11
N LYS A 44 25.04 -2.73 -6.26
CA LYS A 44 25.69 -1.65 -6.99
C LYS A 44 24.64 -1.09 -7.93
N ALA A 45 24.30 0.19 -7.74
CA ALA A 45 23.55 0.93 -8.74
C ALA A 45 24.30 0.79 -10.08
N THR A 46 23.70 0.10 -11.04
CA THR A 46 24.12 0.22 -12.43
C THR A 46 23.96 1.69 -12.82
N GLY A 47 24.92 2.24 -13.57
CA GLY A 47 24.91 3.64 -13.95
C GLY A 47 23.56 4.02 -14.57
N ARG A 48 22.83 4.90 -13.89
CA ARG A 48 21.51 5.39 -14.31
C ARG A 48 21.74 6.51 -15.33
N THR A 49 21.70 6.19 -16.60
CA THR A 49 21.88 7.18 -17.66
C THR A 49 20.59 7.33 -18.45
N TRP A 50 19.93 8.47 -18.25
CA TRP A 50 18.77 8.87 -19.05
C TRP A 50 19.22 9.35 -20.43
N PRO A 51 18.49 9.05 -21.52
CA PRO A 51 18.79 9.60 -22.83
C PRO A 51 18.81 11.12 -22.84
N ALA A 52 19.80 11.71 -23.51
CA ALA A 52 19.81 13.13 -23.82
C ALA A 52 18.93 13.42 -25.05
N GLY A 53 18.64 14.70 -25.29
CA GLY A 53 18.07 15.11 -26.56
C GLY A 53 19.06 14.90 -27.71
N GLY A 54 18.61 14.42 -28.86
CA GLY A 54 19.48 14.16 -30.00
C GLY A 54 18.76 13.61 -31.22
N VAL A 55 19.41 13.71 -32.38
CA VAL A 55 18.87 13.22 -33.66
C VAL A 55 19.80 12.14 -34.20
N GLY A 56 19.22 11.07 -34.75
CA GLY A 56 19.97 10.00 -35.40
C GLY A 56 19.19 9.45 -36.58
N VAL A 57 19.92 9.07 -37.64
CA VAL A 57 19.37 8.31 -38.77
C VAL A 57 19.60 6.84 -38.50
N VAL A 58 18.52 6.05 -38.56
CA VAL A 58 18.50 4.63 -38.26
C VAL A 58 18.23 3.88 -39.56
N PRO A 59 19.10 2.94 -39.98
CA PRO A 59 18.81 2.08 -41.11
C PRO A 59 17.62 1.17 -40.76
N VAL A 60 16.76 0.93 -41.75
CA VAL A 60 15.64 -0.01 -41.60
C VAL A 60 16.11 -1.38 -42.09
N ASN A 61 16.06 -2.39 -41.22
CA ASN A 61 16.35 -3.75 -41.64
C ASN A 61 15.17 -4.30 -42.49
N THR A 62 15.38 -4.35 -43.80
CA THR A 62 14.42 -4.83 -44.81
C THR A 62 14.65 -6.29 -45.26
N GLY A 63 15.63 -6.97 -44.64
CA GLY A 63 15.94 -8.38 -44.92
C GLY A 63 14.81 -9.33 -44.53
N ALA A 64 14.86 -10.59 -45.02
CA ALA A 64 13.81 -11.60 -44.75
C ALA A 64 13.63 -11.89 -43.26
N ALA A 65 14.70 -11.79 -42.49
CA ALA A 65 14.70 -11.92 -41.04
C ALA A 65 14.24 -10.65 -40.31
N GLY A 66 14.23 -9.48 -40.96
CA GLY A 66 13.86 -8.20 -40.33
C GLY A 66 12.35 -8.06 -40.11
N ALA A 67 11.56 -8.40 -41.14
CA ALA A 67 10.09 -8.34 -41.08
C ALA A 67 9.49 -9.37 -40.09
N ALA A 68 10.10 -10.55 -39.98
CA ALA A 68 9.68 -11.62 -39.05
C ALA A 68 10.55 -11.72 -37.78
N GLY A 69 11.46 -10.77 -37.57
CA GLY A 69 12.44 -10.83 -36.49
C GLY A 69 11.79 -10.60 -35.14
N LYS A 70 12.12 -11.46 -34.15
CA LYS A 70 11.74 -11.18 -32.76
C LYS A 70 12.31 -9.85 -32.31
N ALA A 71 11.56 -9.15 -31.48
CA ALA A 71 12.06 -7.99 -30.76
C ALA A 71 13.17 -8.44 -29.80
N VAL A 72 14.32 -7.78 -29.89
CA VAL A 72 15.59 -8.14 -29.24
C VAL A 72 16.27 -6.81 -28.88
N PRO A 73 17.07 -6.76 -27.79
CA PRO A 73 17.84 -5.56 -27.47
C PRO A 73 18.66 -5.12 -28.70
N PRO A 74 18.73 -3.80 -28.99
CA PRO A 74 19.54 -3.26 -30.06
C PRO A 74 21.02 -3.62 -29.82
N SER A 75 21.55 -4.54 -30.63
CA SER A 75 22.98 -4.86 -30.70
C SER A 75 23.45 -4.96 -32.16
N GLY A 76 24.71 -4.62 -32.42
CA GLY A 76 25.31 -4.69 -33.76
C GLY A 76 25.08 -3.47 -34.65
N ALA A 77 25.25 -3.65 -35.97
CA ALA A 77 25.31 -2.57 -36.97
C ALA A 77 23.94 -1.96 -37.37
N ASP A 78 22.83 -2.61 -37.00
CA ASP A 78 21.46 -2.19 -37.35
C ASP A 78 20.80 -1.28 -36.28
N VAL A 79 21.62 -0.61 -35.47
CA VAL A 79 21.20 0.12 -34.27
C VAL A 79 21.72 1.55 -34.33
N ALA A 80 20.84 2.50 -34.03
CA ALA A 80 21.23 3.88 -33.77
C ALA A 80 21.03 4.24 -32.30
N ARG A 81 21.80 5.23 -31.83
CA ARG A 81 21.68 5.78 -30.47
C ARG A 81 21.43 7.29 -30.46
N PRO A 82 20.32 7.79 -31.03
CA PRO A 82 19.97 9.22 -30.96
C PRO A 82 19.90 9.66 -29.49
N GLY A 83 20.77 10.60 -29.10
CA GLY A 83 20.83 11.06 -27.71
C GLY A 83 21.19 9.97 -26.69
N GLY A 84 21.76 8.85 -27.13
CA GLY A 84 22.05 7.69 -26.27
C GLY A 84 20.91 6.68 -26.10
N LEU A 85 19.72 6.93 -26.69
CA LEU A 85 18.61 5.97 -26.68
C LEU A 85 18.84 4.84 -27.69
N GLY A 86 18.91 3.59 -27.26
CA GLY A 86 19.04 2.45 -28.18
C GLY A 86 17.76 2.25 -28.99
N VAL A 87 17.85 2.39 -30.32
CA VAL A 87 16.71 2.23 -31.23
C VAL A 87 17.08 1.30 -32.38
N ARG A 88 16.21 0.31 -32.64
CA ARG A 88 16.27 -0.56 -33.81
C ARG A 88 14.97 -0.45 -34.60
N VAL A 89 15.09 -0.40 -35.93
CA VAL A 89 13.96 -0.25 -36.84
C VAL A 89 13.98 -1.37 -37.88
N ARG A 90 12.83 -2.02 -38.08
CA ARG A 90 12.65 -3.13 -39.04
C ARG A 90 11.52 -2.79 -40.01
N ALA A 91 11.46 -3.47 -41.14
CA ALA A 91 10.28 -3.40 -42.00
C ALA A 91 9.04 -3.82 -41.19
N GLY A 92 7.99 -3.00 -41.20
CA GLY A 92 6.78 -3.29 -40.43
C GLY A 92 5.90 -4.33 -41.12
N VAL A 93 5.18 -5.10 -40.31
CA VAL A 93 4.17 -6.07 -40.74
C VAL A 93 2.82 -5.68 -40.16
N ASP A 94 1.72 -6.11 -40.78
CA ASP A 94 0.41 -5.96 -40.16
C ASP A 94 0.32 -6.84 -38.91
N ALA A 95 -0.44 -6.37 -37.91
CA ALA A 95 -0.64 -7.10 -36.66
C ALA A 95 -1.04 -8.55 -36.97
N PRO A 96 -0.50 -9.55 -36.24
CA PRO A 96 -0.78 -10.94 -36.54
C PRO A 96 -2.28 -11.20 -36.40
N GLU A 97 -2.97 -11.45 -37.52
CA GLU A 97 -4.10 -12.37 -37.48
C GLU A 97 -3.56 -13.72 -37.00
N GLU A 98 -4.35 -14.44 -36.20
CA GLU A 98 -3.99 -15.68 -35.49
C GLU A 98 -3.54 -16.84 -36.42
N GLU A 99 -3.51 -16.63 -37.73
CA GLU A 99 -3.02 -17.58 -38.72
C GLU A 99 -1.54 -17.36 -39.08
N ALA A 100 -0.76 -18.44 -39.00
CA ALA A 100 0.62 -18.49 -39.44
C ALA A 100 0.74 -18.23 -40.95
N ARG A 101 1.03 -16.99 -41.34
CA ARG A 101 1.35 -16.62 -42.73
C ARG A 101 2.82 -16.85 -43.05
N THR A 102 3.13 -17.21 -44.29
CA THR A 102 4.53 -17.39 -44.71
C THR A 102 5.22 -16.03 -44.95
N PRO A 103 6.54 -15.90 -44.72
CA PRO A 103 7.28 -14.65 -44.92
C PRO A 103 7.19 -14.03 -46.34
N GLY A 104 6.78 -14.81 -47.35
CA GLY A 104 6.58 -14.34 -48.72
C GLY A 104 5.25 -13.62 -48.94
N GLU A 105 4.19 -14.02 -48.24
CA GLU A 105 2.83 -13.47 -48.37
C GLU A 105 2.68 -12.11 -47.67
N LEU A 106 3.44 -11.89 -46.59
CA LEU A 106 3.50 -10.61 -45.88
C LEU A 106 4.17 -9.49 -46.70
N ARG A 107 5.02 -9.82 -47.68
CA ARG A 107 5.78 -8.83 -48.47
C ARG A 107 5.05 -8.29 -49.68
N SER A 108 4.08 -9.04 -50.22
CA SER A 108 3.39 -8.68 -51.46
C SER A 108 2.29 -7.62 -51.28
N GLN A 109 1.96 -7.26 -50.02
CA GLN A 109 0.83 -6.38 -49.71
C GLN A 109 1.22 -4.98 -49.21
N LEU A 110 2.51 -4.70 -48.95
CA LEU A 110 2.95 -3.41 -48.40
C LEU A 110 3.68 -2.53 -49.42
N ALA A 111 3.46 -1.21 -49.34
CA ALA A 111 4.35 -0.22 -49.95
C ALA A 111 5.80 -0.47 -49.48
N PRO A 112 6.82 -0.30 -50.34
CA PRO A 112 8.19 -0.63 -49.99
C PRO A 112 8.60 0.15 -48.73
N PRO A 113 9.07 -0.54 -47.66
CA PRO A 113 9.45 0.12 -46.42
C PRO A 113 10.58 1.12 -46.69
N PRO A 114 10.64 2.24 -45.93
CA PRO A 114 11.72 3.19 -46.07
C PRO A 114 13.06 2.51 -45.79
N SER A 115 14.13 2.90 -46.48
CA SER A 115 15.47 2.33 -46.22
C SER A 115 16.13 2.92 -44.97
N GLN A 116 15.74 4.14 -44.58
CA GLN A 116 16.23 4.83 -43.40
C GLN A 116 15.13 5.67 -42.77
N VAL A 117 15.16 5.79 -41.45
CA VAL A 117 14.28 6.68 -40.68
C VAL A 117 15.10 7.61 -39.80
N ARG A 118 14.65 8.83 -39.61
CA ARG A 118 15.23 9.78 -38.67
C ARG A 118 14.42 9.74 -37.38
N VAL A 119 15.13 9.48 -36.28
CA VAL A 119 14.60 9.50 -34.93
C VAL A 119 15.16 10.72 -34.19
N LYS A 120 14.28 11.58 -33.70
CA LYS A 120 14.64 12.75 -32.87
C LYS A 120 14.13 12.50 -31.46
N VAL A 121 15.04 12.30 -30.52
CA VAL A 121 14.77 12.18 -29.09
C VAL A 121 14.78 13.58 -28.47
N TRP A 122 13.76 13.87 -27.68
CA TRP A 122 13.64 15.14 -26.97
C TRP A 122 14.47 15.07 -25.70
N ASP A 123 14.97 16.21 -25.23
CA ASP A 123 15.60 16.24 -23.92
C ASP A 123 14.56 16.03 -22.80
N ARG A 124 15.08 15.70 -21.61
CA ARG A 124 14.25 15.39 -20.45
C ARG A 124 13.41 16.59 -20.00
N ALA A 125 13.94 17.81 -20.06
CA ALA A 125 13.22 19.00 -19.63
C ALA A 125 12.02 19.27 -20.54
N ALA A 126 12.16 19.07 -21.86
CA ALA A 126 11.09 19.17 -22.83
C ALA A 126 10.00 18.10 -22.60
N ALA A 127 10.39 16.86 -22.29
CA ALA A 127 9.43 15.80 -21.94
C ALA A 127 8.67 16.10 -20.63
N GLU A 128 9.37 16.59 -19.60
CA GLU A 128 8.77 16.98 -18.33
C GLU A 128 7.83 18.20 -18.47
N ALA A 129 8.16 19.17 -19.33
CA ALA A 129 7.33 20.35 -19.58
C ALA A 129 5.95 20.00 -20.17
N ILE A 130 5.85 18.90 -20.91
CA ILE A 130 4.58 18.38 -21.44
C ILE A 130 3.93 17.32 -20.53
N GLY A 131 4.51 17.08 -19.35
CA GLY A 131 3.96 16.17 -18.33
C GLY A 131 4.17 14.69 -18.63
N ILE A 132 5.16 14.33 -19.46
CA ILE A 132 5.44 12.94 -19.81
C ILE A 132 6.60 12.39 -18.95
N PRO A 133 6.33 11.46 -18.01
CA PRO A 133 7.36 10.81 -17.21
C PRO A 133 8.02 9.67 -18.02
N GLY A 134 8.75 10.04 -19.07
CA GLY A 134 9.25 9.10 -20.06
C GLY A 134 10.11 9.74 -21.14
N VAL A 135 10.52 8.93 -22.12
CA VAL A 135 11.32 9.38 -23.27
C VAL A 135 10.38 9.73 -24.42
N VAL A 136 10.45 10.96 -24.91
CA VAL A 136 9.64 11.47 -26.03
C VAL A 136 10.51 11.52 -27.28
N PHE A 137 9.98 11.07 -28.42
CA PHE A 137 10.70 11.09 -29.68
C PHE A 137 9.76 11.19 -30.89
N THR A 138 10.30 11.63 -32.03
CA THR A 138 9.61 11.57 -33.32
C THR A 138 10.30 10.57 -34.24
N VAL A 139 9.52 9.96 -35.15
CA VAL A 139 10.03 9.05 -36.18
C VAL A 139 9.56 9.54 -37.55
N SER A 140 10.50 9.76 -38.45
CA SER A 140 10.25 10.34 -39.77
C SER A 140 11.03 9.60 -40.85
N ARG A 141 10.61 9.69 -42.11
CA ARG A 141 11.39 9.13 -43.23
C ARG A 141 12.70 9.92 -43.41
N ALA A 142 13.77 9.20 -43.75
CA ALA A 142 15.08 9.78 -44.05
C ALA A 142 15.69 9.22 -45.33
N ASP A 143 14.87 8.61 -46.20
CA ASP A 143 15.28 7.99 -47.46
C ASP A 143 14.96 8.82 -48.71
N ASP A 144 14.69 10.12 -48.54
CA ASP A 144 14.38 11.09 -49.59
C ASP A 144 13.22 10.69 -50.53
N ARG A 145 12.31 9.82 -50.05
CA ARG A 145 11.10 9.39 -50.75
C ARG A 145 9.84 9.99 -50.12
N ALA A 146 8.88 10.34 -50.98
CA ALA A 146 7.53 10.71 -50.58
C ALA A 146 6.65 9.46 -50.38
N GLY A 147 5.66 9.57 -49.49
CA GLY A 147 4.65 8.54 -49.24
C GLY A 147 4.76 7.89 -47.87
N ALA A 148 3.65 7.29 -47.41
CA ALA A 148 3.62 6.52 -46.19
C ALA A 148 4.52 5.28 -46.29
N GLY A 149 5.13 4.89 -45.18
CA GLY A 149 5.92 3.68 -45.07
C GLY A 149 5.68 3.03 -43.71
N ARG A 150 5.57 1.71 -43.70
CA ARG A 150 5.30 0.94 -42.48
C ARG A 150 6.59 0.42 -41.87
N VAL A 151 6.79 0.67 -40.57
CA VAL A 151 7.99 0.28 -39.84
C VAL A 151 7.64 -0.37 -38.50
N ALA A 152 8.51 -1.26 -38.04
CA ALA A 152 8.51 -1.79 -36.69
C ALA A 152 9.61 -1.09 -35.88
N LEU A 153 9.39 -0.88 -34.58
CA LEU A 153 10.29 -0.14 -33.70
C LEU A 153 10.54 -0.93 -32.42
N ASP A 154 11.81 -1.04 -32.05
CA ASP A 154 12.26 -1.59 -30.79
C ASP A 154 13.07 -0.52 -30.04
N VAL A 155 12.61 -0.12 -28.85
CA VAL A 155 13.22 0.89 -27.98
C VAL A 155 13.82 0.22 -26.75
N ASP A 156 15.14 0.34 -26.57
CA ASP A 156 15.88 -0.19 -25.44
C ASP A 156 15.85 0.75 -24.24
N TYR A 157 15.39 0.23 -23.12
CA TYR A 157 15.35 0.96 -21.86
C TYR A 157 16.32 0.45 -20.79
N SER A 158 17.23 -0.48 -21.13
CA SER A 158 18.17 -1.09 -20.19
C SER A 158 19.03 -0.07 -19.42
N THR A 159 19.31 1.09 -20.01
CA THR A 159 20.12 2.15 -19.39
C THR A 159 19.34 3.04 -18.41
N PHE A 160 18.00 3.03 -18.48
CA PHE A 160 17.13 3.89 -17.66
C PHE A 160 15.99 3.14 -16.93
N GLU A 161 15.97 1.82 -16.98
CA GLU A 161 15.00 0.92 -16.34
C GLU A 161 14.74 1.22 -14.85
N HIS A 162 15.78 1.63 -14.11
CA HIS A 162 15.73 1.80 -12.66
C HIS A 162 15.80 3.27 -12.21
N VAL A 163 15.54 4.23 -13.10
CA VAL A 163 15.71 5.67 -12.78
C VAL A 163 14.68 6.16 -11.75
N PHE A 164 13.46 5.62 -11.74
CA PHE A 164 12.37 6.06 -10.86
C PHE A 164 11.94 5.04 -9.79
N GLY A 165 12.54 3.83 -9.75
CA GLY A 165 12.17 2.76 -8.80
C GLY A 165 10.80 2.12 -9.07
N ALA A 166 10.31 1.30 -8.13
CA ALA A 166 9.01 0.61 -8.20
C ALA A 166 8.74 -0.03 -9.58
N ASP A 167 9.69 -0.85 -10.05
CA ASP A 167 9.65 -1.53 -11.35
C ASP A 167 9.26 -0.60 -12.52
N PHE A 168 9.83 0.60 -12.54
CA PHE A 168 9.61 1.60 -13.59
C PHE A 168 9.71 1.02 -15.01
N GLY A 169 10.75 0.22 -15.27
CA GLY A 169 10.92 -0.49 -16.54
C GLY A 169 9.75 -1.38 -16.94
N ALA A 170 9.17 -2.13 -15.99
CA ALA A 170 8.03 -3.01 -16.24
C ALA A 170 6.74 -2.24 -16.59
N ARG A 171 6.65 -0.97 -16.16
CA ARG A 171 5.51 -0.09 -16.44
C ARG A 171 5.61 0.67 -17.76
N LEU A 172 6.73 0.57 -18.47
CA LEU A 172 6.93 1.32 -19.71
C LEU A 172 5.95 0.85 -20.79
N ARG A 173 5.29 1.81 -21.44
CA ARG A 173 4.38 1.60 -22.57
C ARG A 173 4.68 2.60 -23.68
N LEU A 174 4.47 2.17 -24.92
CA LEU A 174 4.53 3.04 -26.09
C LEU A 174 3.18 3.74 -26.28
N VAL A 175 3.22 5.06 -26.45
CA VAL A 175 2.05 5.92 -26.64
C VAL A 175 2.32 6.91 -27.77
N SER A 176 1.26 7.39 -28.44
CA SER A 176 1.32 8.56 -29.33
C SER A 176 0.80 9.81 -28.64
N LEU A 177 1.30 10.96 -29.11
CA LEU A 177 0.78 12.28 -28.77
C LEU A 177 0.37 13.02 -30.06
N PRO A 178 -0.64 13.91 -29.99
CA PRO A 178 -0.98 14.81 -31.08
C PRO A 178 0.21 15.67 -31.50
N ARG A 179 0.36 15.95 -32.80
CA ARG A 179 1.46 16.77 -33.32
C ARG A 179 1.53 18.17 -32.70
N CYS A 180 0.39 18.74 -32.35
CA CYS A 180 0.31 20.06 -31.74
C CYS A 180 1.04 20.15 -30.39
N VAL A 181 1.47 19.03 -29.79
CA VAL A 181 2.36 19.03 -28.61
C VAL A 181 3.73 19.66 -28.90
N GLN A 182 4.16 19.71 -30.16
CA GLN A 182 5.40 20.35 -30.58
C GLN A 182 5.32 21.87 -30.58
N ASP A 183 4.17 22.41 -30.98
CA ASP A 183 4.02 23.84 -31.25
C ASP A 183 3.24 24.56 -30.15
N THR A 184 2.20 23.92 -29.61
CA THR A 184 1.27 24.47 -28.61
C THR A 184 1.07 23.49 -27.45
N PRO A 185 2.13 23.12 -26.71
CA PRO A 185 2.03 22.15 -25.63
C PRO A 185 1.11 22.61 -24.49
N GLU A 186 0.92 23.90 -24.27
CA GLU A 186 0.06 24.46 -23.22
C GLU A 186 -1.42 24.06 -23.31
N LEU A 187 -1.88 23.62 -24.49
CA LEU A 187 -3.24 23.18 -24.71
C LEU A 187 -3.44 21.72 -24.21
N PRO A 188 -4.42 21.46 -23.32
CA PRO A 188 -4.65 20.12 -22.78
C PRO A 188 -4.87 19.04 -23.84
N GLN A 189 -5.56 19.36 -24.93
CA GLN A 189 -5.79 18.43 -26.04
C GLN A 189 -4.49 18.00 -26.73
N CYS A 190 -3.44 18.82 -26.71
CA CYS A 190 -2.14 18.48 -27.29
C CYS A 190 -1.33 17.53 -26.40
N ARG A 191 -1.65 17.47 -25.10
CA ARG A 191 -1.02 16.55 -24.14
C ARG A 191 -1.78 15.23 -23.97
N GLN A 192 -2.82 14.99 -24.76
CA GLN A 192 -3.54 13.73 -24.71
C GLN A 192 -2.62 12.59 -25.16
N VAL A 193 -2.59 11.53 -24.36
CA VAL A 193 -1.72 10.38 -24.57
C VAL A 193 -2.58 9.19 -24.98
N THR A 194 -2.33 8.65 -26.17
CA THR A 194 -3.07 7.50 -26.70
C THR A 194 -2.17 6.26 -26.71
N PRO A 195 -2.53 5.16 -26.02
CA PRO A 195 -1.80 3.90 -26.13
C PRO A 195 -1.74 3.41 -27.58
N ILE A 196 -0.58 2.93 -28.04
CA ILE A 196 -0.48 2.35 -29.37
C ILE A 196 -0.94 0.89 -29.34
N PRO A 197 -1.99 0.50 -30.08
CA PRO A 197 -2.40 -0.90 -30.18
C PRO A 197 -1.26 -1.78 -30.72
N GLY A 198 -1.09 -2.98 -30.14
CA GLY A 198 -0.05 -3.93 -30.56
C GLY A 198 1.37 -3.62 -30.07
N ALA A 199 1.59 -2.52 -29.36
CA ALA A 199 2.85 -2.29 -28.66
C ALA A 199 2.95 -3.17 -27.40
N ARG A 200 4.14 -3.73 -27.16
CA ARG A 200 4.43 -4.63 -26.03
C ARG A 200 5.69 -4.22 -25.30
N ASN A 201 5.70 -4.39 -23.98
CA ASN A 201 6.89 -4.31 -23.17
C ASN A 201 7.46 -5.71 -22.97
N LEU A 202 8.68 -5.95 -23.47
CA LEU A 202 9.40 -7.21 -23.33
C LEU A 202 10.41 -7.05 -22.20
N GLU A 203 9.96 -7.39 -20.99
CA GLU A 203 10.69 -7.14 -19.74
C GLU A 203 12.04 -7.86 -19.68
N THR A 204 12.10 -9.12 -20.14
CA THR A 204 13.33 -9.92 -20.17
C THR A 204 14.40 -9.28 -21.06
N GLU A 205 13.98 -8.79 -22.23
CA GLU A 205 14.82 -8.13 -23.23
C GLU A 205 15.06 -6.65 -22.93
N LYS A 206 14.30 -6.06 -22.02
CA LYS A 206 14.34 -4.61 -21.70
C LYS A 206 14.02 -3.73 -22.92
N VAL A 207 13.04 -4.17 -23.72
CA VAL A 207 12.64 -3.52 -24.96
C VAL A 207 11.15 -3.24 -25.00
N VAL A 208 10.77 -2.00 -25.32
CA VAL A 208 9.41 -1.68 -25.76
C VAL A 208 9.36 -1.81 -27.28
N SER A 209 8.47 -2.67 -27.78
CA SER A 209 8.42 -3.07 -29.19
C SER A 209 7.04 -2.87 -29.80
N ILE A 210 7.01 -2.50 -31.07
CA ILE A 210 5.81 -2.52 -31.92
C ILE A 210 6.17 -3.11 -33.30
N ASP A 211 5.33 -4.01 -33.81
CA ASP A 211 5.61 -4.75 -35.05
C ASP A 211 5.18 -4.02 -36.34
N GLY A 212 4.39 -2.94 -36.24
CA GLY A 212 4.03 -2.14 -37.40
C GLY A 212 3.28 -0.85 -37.05
N PHE A 213 3.75 0.28 -37.59
CA PHE A 213 3.03 1.54 -37.65
C PHE A 213 3.46 2.34 -38.89
N ASP A 214 2.59 3.25 -39.34
CA ASP A 214 2.86 4.08 -40.51
C ASP A 214 3.61 5.37 -40.14
N ILE A 215 4.62 5.69 -40.95
CA ILE A 215 5.36 6.96 -40.92
C ILE A 215 5.26 7.66 -42.27
N GLY A 216 5.35 8.99 -42.29
CA GLY A 216 5.31 9.77 -43.53
C GLY A 216 3.91 9.94 -44.14
N SER A 217 2.85 9.45 -43.49
CA SER A 217 1.48 9.90 -43.74
C SER A 217 1.20 11.17 -42.93
N GLY A 218 0.55 12.15 -43.54
CA GLY A 218 -0.05 13.27 -42.83
C GLY A 218 -1.21 12.88 -41.89
N SER A 219 -1.39 11.59 -41.58
CA SER A 219 -2.56 11.07 -40.87
C SER A 219 -2.12 10.12 -39.77
N ALA A 220 -2.18 10.58 -38.53
CA ALA A 220 -2.56 9.69 -37.44
C ALA A 220 -4.03 9.35 -37.73
N SER A 221 -4.32 8.08 -38.00
CA SER A 221 -5.70 7.60 -37.98
C SER A 221 -6.22 7.73 -36.55
N ASP A 222 -7.11 8.68 -36.32
CA ASP A 222 -7.96 8.73 -35.14
C ASP A 222 -8.76 7.41 -35.10
N PRO A 223 -8.73 6.59 -34.03
CA PRO A 223 -9.47 5.32 -33.98
C PRO A 223 -11.01 5.49 -33.83
N HIS A 224 -11.55 6.66 -34.18
CA HIS A 224 -12.93 7.03 -33.84
C HIS A 224 -13.75 7.53 -35.03
N ASP A 225 -13.53 6.95 -36.22
CA ASP A 225 -14.45 7.14 -37.34
C ASP A 225 -14.71 5.82 -38.07
N SER A 226 -15.77 5.14 -37.63
CA SER A 226 -16.51 4.20 -38.43
C SER A 226 -18.00 4.53 -38.33
N ASP A 227 -18.38 5.68 -38.88
CA ASP A 227 -19.76 5.95 -39.30
C ASP A 227 -19.75 6.83 -40.57
N PRO A 228 -20.21 6.34 -41.73
CA PRO A 228 -20.27 7.15 -42.94
C PRO A 228 -21.63 7.83 -43.01
N GLN A 229 -21.73 9.09 -42.55
CA GLN A 229 -22.85 9.95 -42.94
C GLN A 229 -22.41 11.40 -43.19
N ALA A 230 -22.99 11.94 -44.26
CA ALA A 230 -22.46 13.02 -45.07
C ALA A 230 -22.53 14.43 -44.43
N GLY A 231 -21.56 15.26 -44.82
CA GLY A 231 -21.75 16.69 -45.08
C GLY A 231 -21.43 17.65 -43.94
N ASP A 232 -20.19 18.14 -43.87
CA ASP A 232 -19.89 19.56 -44.15
C ASP A 232 -18.37 19.79 -44.22
N ALA A 233 -17.95 20.57 -45.21
CA ALA A 233 -16.56 20.89 -45.48
C ALA A 233 -16.04 21.92 -44.47
N GLY A 234 -15.34 21.44 -43.44
CA GLY A 234 -14.40 22.24 -42.66
C GLY A 234 -12.98 21.81 -43.01
N GLU A 235 -12.24 22.65 -43.72
CA GLU A 235 -10.80 22.49 -43.97
C GLU A 235 -10.03 22.29 -42.66
N ARG A 236 -9.81 21.02 -42.28
CA ARG A 236 -8.76 20.68 -41.32
C ARG A 236 -7.46 20.65 -42.10
N ALA A 237 -6.65 21.69 -41.90
CA ALA A 237 -5.29 21.75 -42.40
C ALA A 237 -4.53 20.49 -41.96
N VAL A 238 -4.32 19.56 -42.90
CA VAL A 238 -3.43 18.41 -42.73
C VAL A 238 -2.01 18.95 -42.75
N GLY A 239 -1.55 19.39 -41.58
CA GLY A 239 -0.18 19.85 -41.38
C GLY A 239 0.79 18.69 -41.55
N SER A 240 1.67 18.79 -42.55
CA SER A 240 2.85 17.94 -42.72
C SER A 240 3.76 18.08 -41.49
N GLY A 241 3.78 17.07 -40.63
CA GLY A 241 4.68 16.98 -39.49
C GLY A 241 4.99 15.53 -39.18
N ASP A 242 5.90 15.25 -38.25
CA ASP A 242 6.23 13.87 -37.89
C ASP A 242 5.35 13.38 -36.73
N PRO A 243 4.96 12.10 -36.69
CA PRO A 243 4.28 11.53 -35.52
C PRO A 243 5.17 11.64 -34.27
N VAL A 244 4.54 11.99 -33.13
CA VAL A 244 5.20 12.09 -31.83
C VAL A 244 4.83 10.86 -31.00
N PHE A 245 5.85 10.20 -30.46
CA PHE A 245 5.70 9.03 -29.61
C PHE A 245 6.36 9.28 -28.25
N ALA A 246 5.93 8.52 -27.26
CA ALA A 246 6.65 8.42 -25.99
C ALA A 246 6.71 6.98 -25.49
N VAL A 247 7.81 6.65 -24.83
CA VAL A 247 7.90 5.49 -23.94
C VAL A 247 7.81 6.02 -22.51
N MET A 248 6.66 5.83 -21.87
CA MET A 248 6.38 6.38 -20.54
C MET A 248 5.86 5.32 -19.59
N SER A 249 6.04 5.52 -18.29
CA SER A 249 5.47 4.62 -17.28
C SER A 249 3.95 4.77 -17.18
N GLY A 250 3.23 3.66 -17.27
CA GLY A 250 1.83 3.55 -16.88
C GLY A 250 1.64 3.42 -15.37
N GLY A 251 0.37 3.41 -14.94
CA GLY A 251 0.02 3.20 -13.54
C GLY A 251 0.15 1.75 -13.07
N SER A 252 0.19 0.77 -13.99
CA SER A 252 0.22 -0.66 -13.65
C SER A 252 1.22 -1.44 -14.51
N SER A 253 1.58 -2.64 -14.05
CA SER A 253 2.42 -3.63 -14.74
C SER A 253 2.09 -5.04 -14.26
N SER A 254 2.76 -6.04 -14.84
CA SER A 254 2.76 -7.44 -14.37
C SER A 254 3.18 -7.58 -12.89
N ALA A 255 3.99 -6.65 -12.40
CA ALA A 255 4.50 -6.61 -11.03
C ALA A 255 3.57 -5.88 -10.02
N GLY A 256 2.52 -5.19 -10.50
CA GLY A 256 1.55 -4.53 -9.62
C GLY A 256 0.87 -3.31 -10.22
N ASP A 257 -0.21 -2.86 -9.58
CA ASP A 257 -0.96 -1.65 -9.92
C ASP A 257 -0.69 -0.54 -8.90
N PHE A 258 -0.21 0.60 -9.39
CA PHE A 258 0.13 1.82 -8.67
C PHE A 258 -0.82 2.98 -9.03
N THR A 259 -1.92 2.70 -9.74
CA THR A 259 -3.02 3.67 -9.88
C THR A 259 -3.68 3.90 -8.51
N LYS A 260 -4.44 5.00 -8.39
CA LYS A 260 -5.21 5.25 -7.16
C LYS A 260 -6.04 4.01 -6.86
N THR A 261 -5.84 3.41 -5.68
CA THR A 261 -6.69 2.32 -5.20
C THR A 261 -8.14 2.79 -5.29
N PRO A 262 -9.01 2.11 -6.07
CA PRO A 262 -10.40 2.50 -6.14
C PRO A 262 -10.98 2.33 -4.73
N LEU A 263 -11.45 3.44 -4.15
CA LEU A 263 -12.15 3.41 -2.87
C LEU A 263 -13.46 2.64 -3.10
N SER A 264 -13.57 1.46 -2.48
CA SER A 264 -14.84 0.72 -2.46
C SER A 264 -15.94 1.62 -1.86
N PRO A 265 -17.17 1.65 -2.41
CA PRO A 265 -18.31 2.36 -1.84
C PRO A 265 -18.67 1.95 -0.40
N SER A 266 -18.09 0.86 0.11
CA SER A 266 -18.32 0.33 1.46
C SER A 266 -17.45 0.95 2.56
N PHE A 267 -16.53 1.87 2.23
CA PHE A 267 -15.69 2.54 3.23
C PHE A 267 -16.37 3.82 3.73
N SER A 268 -16.82 3.84 4.99
CA SER A 268 -17.12 5.10 5.68
C SER A 268 -15.80 5.66 6.21
N TRP A 269 -15.33 6.72 5.58
CA TRP A 269 -14.18 7.50 6.04
C TRP A 269 -14.67 8.67 6.88
N ALA A 270 -13.96 8.96 7.96
CA ALA A 270 -14.11 10.21 8.70
C ALA A 270 -12.73 10.88 8.78
N ALA A 271 -12.62 12.04 8.13
CA ALA A 271 -11.54 12.98 8.34
C ALA A 271 -12.09 14.12 9.19
N GLY A 272 -11.47 14.43 10.34
CA GLY A 272 -11.76 15.68 11.05
C GLY A 272 -12.37 15.59 12.45
N GLU A 273 -12.13 14.53 13.21
CA GLU A 273 -12.10 14.72 14.67
C GLU A 273 -10.87 15.59 15.00
N GLN A 274 -10.98 16.49 15.99
CA GLN A 274 -10.07 17.64 16.27
C GLN A 274 -8.56 17.30 16.47
N ALA A 275 -8.16 16.04 16.27
CA ALA A 275 -6.82 15.49 16.47
C ALA A 275 -6.02 15.27 15.18
N GLY A 276 -6.57 15.52 13.98
CA GLY A 276 -5.81 15.40 12.71
C GLY A 276 -5.46 13.97 12.28
N GLY A 277 -6.04 12.95 12.92
CA GLY A 277 -5.85 11.53 12.57
C GLY A 277 -6.75 11.06 11.42
N PHE A 278 -6.30 10.03 10.71
CA PHE A 278 -7.11 9.30 9.72
C PHE A 278 -7.79 8.11 10.38
N SER A 279 -9.09 7.95 10.15
CA SER A 279 -9.87 6.80 10.62
C SER A 279 -10.73 6.20 9.50
N THR A 280 -10.86 4.87 9.52
CA THR A 280 -11.77 4.15 8.62
C THR A 280 -12.35 2.92 9.31
N SER A 281 -13.54 2.49 8.90
CA SER A 281 -14.16 1.25 9.38
C SER A 281 -14.61 0.36 8.22
N VAL A 282 -14.41 -0.95 8.37
CA VAL A 282 -14.84 -1.99 7.43
C VAL A 282 -15.77 -2.95 8.16
N PRO A 283 -17.08 -2.93 7.88
CA PRO A 283 -18.00 -3.90 8.48
C PRO A 283 -17.71 -5.31 7.94
N ILE A 284 -17.80 -6.30 8.81
CA ILE A 284 -17.71 -7.72 8.46
C ILE A 284 -19.13 -8.25 8.34
N THR A 285 -19.50 -8.69 7.13
CA THR A 285 -20.77 -9.36 6.90
C THR A 285 -20.81 -10.68 7.64
N VAL A 286 -21.63 -10.77 8.68
CA VAL A 286 -21.89 -12.00 9.41
C VAL A 286 -23.18 -12.67 8.90
N PRO A 287 -23.29 -14.02 8.96
CA PRO A 287 -24.53 -14.70 8.64
C PRO A 287 -25.68 -14.19 9.53
N PRO A 288 -26.89 -13.97 8.97
CA PRO A 288 -28.03 -13.51 9.74
C PRO A 288 -28.42 -14.54 10.81
N SER A 289 -28.66 -14.08 12.04
CA SER A 289 -29.13 -14.91 13.14
C SER A 289 -30.62 -15.28 12.98
N LEU A 290 -31.02 -16.50 13.32
CA LEU A 290 -32.42 -16.98 13.24
C LEU A 290 -33.38 -16.36 14.29
N GLY A 291 -32.92 -15.45 15.15
CA GLY A 291 -33.74 -14.85 16.21
C GLY A 291 -33.14 -13.64 16.93
N GLY A 292 -32.07 -13.05 16.38
CA GLY A 292 -31.33 -11.94 16.99
C GLY A 292 -30.42 -12.37 18.16
N PRO A 293 -29.56 -11.45 18.64
CA PRO A 293 -29.00 -10.30 17.93
C PRO A 293 -27.93 -10.73 16.91
N THR A 294 -27.80 -9.97 15.82
CA THR A 294 -26.72 -10.16 14.84
C THR A 294 -25.48 -9.39 15.32
N PRO A 295 -24.30 -10.03 15.43
CA PRO A 295 -23.08 -9.35 15.85
C PRO A 295 -22.72 -8.20 14.90
N ASP A 296 -22.51 -6.99 15.42
CA ASP A 296 -21.87 -5.90 14.68
C ASP A 296 -20.35 -6.04 14.81
N VAL A 297 -19.74 -6.76 13.87
CA VAL A 297 -18.30 -6.95 13.81
C VAL A 297 -17.74 -6.03 12.74
N LYS A 298 -16.80 -5.16 13.10
CA LYS A 298 -16.11 -4.27 12.17
C LYS A 298 -14.63 -4.19 12.49
N LEU A 299 -13.83 -4.09 11.43
CA LEU A 299 -12.44 -3.68 11.52
C LEU A 299 -12.40 -2.15 11.54
N THR A 300 -11.77 -1.58 12.56
CA THR A 300 -11.57 -0.13 12.68
C THR A 300 -10.09 0.20 12.56
N TYR A 301 -9.75 1.20 11.78
CA TYR A 301 -8.39 1.73 11.66
C TYR A 301 -8.31 3.14 12.24
N SER A 302 -7.22 3.45 12.94
CA SER A 302 -6.84 4.79 13.36
C SER A 302 -5.35 5.01 13.12
N SER A 303 -4.96 6.09 12.45
CA SER A 303 -3.55 6.46 12.33
C SER A 303 -2.99 6.97 13.67
N ALA A 304 -3.83 7.61 14.49
CA ALA A 304 -3.41 8.15 15.78
C ALA A 304 -2.96 7.06 16.76
N SER A 305 -3.55 5.85 16.69
CA SER A 305 -3.08 4.73 17.52
C SER A 305 -1.67 4.32 17.15
N VAL A 306 -1.28 4.43 15.87
CA VAL A 306 0.08 4.17 15.38
C VAL A 306 1.05 5.28 15.81
N ASP A 307 0.63 6.54 15.73
CA ASP A 307 1.46 7.70 16.11
C ASP A 307 1.86 7.66 17.59
N THR A 308 1.05 7.02 18.44
CA THR A 308 1.36 6.80 19.86
C THR A 308 2.25 5.57 20.14
N MET A 309 2.55 4.73 19.13
CA MET A 309 3.43 3.57 19.29
C MET A 309 4.89 4.02 19.19
N THR A 310 5.55 4.13 20.33
CA THR A 310 6.99 4.47 20.39
C THR A 310 7.77 3.34 21.06
N ILE A 311 9.09 3.34 20.86
CA ILE A 311 9.99 2.40 21.55
C ILE A 311 9.89 2.49 23.09
N ALA A 312 9.37 3.59 23.62
CA ALA A 312 9.23 3.84 25.05
C ALA A 312 7.93 3.25 25.65
N THR A 313 6.93 2.88 24.83
CA THR A 313 5.59 2.53 25.30
C THR A 313 5.23 1.05 25.15
N ASN A 314 6.17 0.18 24.77
CA ASN A 314 5.99 -1.27 24.51
C ASN A 314 4.62 -1.61 23.87
N SER A 315 4.21 -0.77 22.90
CA SER A 315 2.90 -0.86 22.30
C SER A 315 2.93 -2.01 21.30
N GLN A 316 2.17 -3.07 21.57
CA GLN A 316 2.02 -4.19 20.64
C GLN A 316 0.97 -3.86 19.59
N ALA A 317 1.22 -4.23 18.34
CA ALA A 317 0.20 -4.16 17.30
C ALA A 317 -0.97 -5.08 17.68
N SER A 318 -2.18 -4.69 17.29
CA SER A 318 -3.33 -5.59 17.40
C SER A 318 -3.06 -6.86 16.60
N TRP A 319 -3.74 -7.94 16.98
CA TRP A 319 -3.67 -9.22 16.28
C TRP A 319 -4.21 -9.15 14.84
N VAL A 320 -4.98 -8.10 14.51
CA VAL A 320 -5.42 -7.78 13.14
C VAL A 320 -4.50 -6.79 12.40
N GLY A 321 -3.39 -6.37 13.01
CA GLY A 321 -2.37 -5.52 12.41
C GLY A 321 -2.25 -4.14 13.05
N THR A 322 -1.20 -3.42 12.67
CA THR A 322 -0.88 -2.08 13.21
C THR A 322 -1.93 -1.06 12.79
N GLY A 323 -2.43 -0.29 13.76
CA GLY A 323 -3.46 0.73 13.55
C GLY A 323 -4.88 0.17 13.37
N TRP A 324 -5.01 -1.15 13.16
CA TRP A 324 -6.28 -1.85 13.05
C TRP A 324 -6.69 -2.44 14.40
N ASP A 325 -8.00 -2.46 14.64
CA ASP A 325 -8.61 -3.14 15.77
C ASP A 325 -9.86 -3.89 15.30
N LEU A 326 -10.17 -5.01 15.97
CA LEU A 326 -11.44 -5.71 15.81
C LEU A 326 -12.27 -5.47 17.07
N SER A 327 -13.42 -4.81 16.91
CA SER A 327 -14.26 -4.32 18.01
C SER A 327 -15.00 -5.43 18.78
N LEU A 328 -14.28 -6.40 19.33
CA LEU A 328 -14.82 -7.55 20.06
C LEU A 328 -15.16 -7.24 21.52
N GLY A 329 -14.63 -6.14 22.06
CA GLY A 329 -14.69 -5.78 23.47
C GLY A 329 -13.82 -6.67 24.35
N SER A 330 -13.46 -6.17 25.53
CA SER A 330 -12.61 -6.88 26.50
C SER A 330 -12.87 -6.39 27.92
N ILE A 331 -12.54 -7.24 28.90
CA ILE A 331 -12.29 -6.81 30.28
C ILE A 331 -10.85 -7.15 30.58
N GLU A 332 -10.07 -6.15 30.98
CA GLU A 332 -8.67 -6.30 31.33
C GLU A 332 -8.42 -5.92 32.79
N ARG A 333 -7.37 -6.50 33.37
CA ARG A 333 -6.85 -6.13 34.68
C ARG A 333 -5.44 -5.57 34.51
N SER A 334 -5.16 -4.49 35.20
CA SER A 334 -3.80 -3.94 35.31
C SER A 334 -3.18 -4.38 36.64
N TYR A 335 -1.93 -4.84 36.59
CA TYR A 335 -1.15 -5.21 37.76
C TYR A 335 0.03 -4.26 37.89
N ALA A 336 0.42 -3.94 39.13
CA ALA A 336 1.63 -3.17 39.39
C ALA A 336 2.85 -4.09 39.43
N SER A 337 4.04 -3.50 39.42
CA SER A 337 5.28 -4.26 39.62
C SER A 337 5.42 -4.66 41.10
N CYS A 338 6.02 -5.81 41.36
CA CYS A 338 6.36 -6.22 42.72
C CYS A 338 7.28 -5.19 43.43
N SER A 339 8.07 -4.43 42.66
CA SER A 339 8.87 -3.31 43.18
C SER A 339 8.03 -2.18 43.75
N ASP A 340 6.87 -1.91 43.16
CA ASP A 340 5.93 -0.92 43.69
C ASP A 340 5.27 -1.42 44.99
N ASP A 341 5.25 -2.74 45.20
CA ASP A 341 4.77 -3.40 46.42
C ASP A 341 5.90 -3.74 47.42
N GLY A 342 7.06 -3.08 47.29
CA GLY A 342 8.16 -3.19 48.24
C GLY A 342 9.06 -4.43 48.08
N THR A 343 8.81 -5.29 47.08
CA THR A 343 9.65 -6.43 46.74
C THR A 343 10.56 -6.07 45.56
N PRO A 344 11.90 -6.09 45.65
CA PRO A 344 12.80 -5.61 44.58
C PRO A 344 12.88 -6.57 43.38
N LYS A 345 11.75 -6.78 42.71
CA LYS A 345 11.49 -7.67 41.57
C LYS A 345 10.63 -6.91 40.56
N GLY A 346 10.97 -7.03 39.29
CA GLY A 346 10.22 -6.40 38.19
C GLY A 346 9.02 -7.23 37.70
N ASP A 347 8.73 -8.36 38.34
CA ASP A 347 7.57 -9.20 38.03
C ASP A 347 6.25 -8.48 38.39
N LEU A 348 5.13 -8.94 37.85
CA LEU A 348 3.81 -8.41 38.21
C LEU A 348 3.35 -9.00 39.54
N CYS A 349 2.87 -8.15 40.44
CA CYS A 349 2.33 -8.57 41.73
C CYS A 349 0.87 -8.14 41.90
N TRP A 350 0.14 -8.92 42.69
CA TRP A 350 -1.08 -8.46 43.31
C TRP A 350 -0.74 -7.30 44.24
N MET A 351 -1.43 -6.18 44.10
CA MET A 351 -1.32 -5.10 45.08
C MET A 351 -2.40 -5.30 46.13
N SER A 352 -2.04 -5.27 47.40
CA SER A 352 -3.01 -5.24 48.49
C SER A 352 -2.78 -4.04 49.41
N GLY A 353 -3.84 -3.28 49.67
CA GLY A 353 -3.82 -2.13 50.57
C GLY A 353 -4.88 -2.32 51.66
N GLY A 354 -4.48 -2.29 52.94
CA GLY A 354 -5.44 -2.45 54.04
C GLY A 354 -6.11 -3.83 54.14
N GLY A 355 -5.58 -4.85 53.46
CA GLY A 355 -6.15 -6.21 53.42
C GLY A 355 -7.03 -6.51 52.20
N GLU A 356 -7.19 -5.56 51.27
CA GLU A 356 -7.98 -5.71 50.05
C GLU A 356 -7.11 -5.62 48.80
N LEU A 357 -7.45 -6.42 47.78
CA LEU A 357 -6.77 -6.39 46.49
C LEU A 357 -7.12 -5.10 45.75
N SER A 358 -6.12 -4.40 45.24
CA SER A 358 -6.28 -3.24 44.35
C SER A 358 -6.39 -3.72 42.90
N ASP A 359 -7.41 -4.50 42.58
CA ASP A 359 -7.63 -5.12 41.27
C ASP A 359 -8.75 -4.42 40.49
N VAL A 360 -8.51 -3.21 40.00
CA VAL A 360 -9.54 -2.46 39.27
C VAL A 360 -9.56 -2.87 37.79
N PRO A 361 -10.58 -3.61 37.31
CA PRO A 361 -10.67 -4.02 35.92
C PRO A 361 -11.17 -2.86 35.05
N THR A 362 -10.80 -2.86 33.76
CA THR A 362 -11.32 -1.94 32.75
C THR A 362 -12.14 -2.71 31.73
N LEU A 363 -13.38 -2.27 31.50
CA LEU A 363 -14.27 -2.79 30.47
C LEU A 363 -14.20 -1.92 29.22
N THR A 364 -13.97 -2.53 28.06
CA THR A 364 -14.19 -1.94 26.75
C THR A 364 -15.32 -2.69 26.04
N LEU A 365 -16.42 -2.03 25.75
CA LEU A 365 -17.57 -2.62 25.07
C LEU A 365 -18.36 -1.55 24.30
N ASN A 366 -18.75 -1.84 23.05
CA ASN A 366 -19.56 -0.95 22.20
C ASN A 366 -18.99 0.48 22.08
N GLY A 367 -17.67 0.61 21.99
CA GLY A 367 -16.99 1.91 21.89
C GLY A 367 -16.91 2.70 23.22
N THR A 368 -17.37 2.13 24.33
CA THR A 368 -17.23 2.70 25.67
C THR A 368 -16.08 1.99 26.40
N SER A 369 -15.19 2.76 27.03
CA SER A 369 -14.16 2.25 27.94
C SER A 369 -14.38 2.84 29.33
N THR A 370 -14.48 1.99 30.36
CA THR A 370 -14.75 2.42 31.74
C THR A 370 -14.12 1.46 32.75
N ARG A 371 -13.64 2.00 33.87
CA ARG A 371 -13.22 1.17 35.01
C ARG A 371 -14.44 0.55 35.67
N LEU A 372 -14.24 -0.63 36.25
CA LEU A 372 -15.23 -1.34 37.05
C LEU A 372 -14.89 -1.14 38.53
N VAL A 373 -15.86 -0.69 39.29
CA VAL A 373 -15.74 -0.45 40.73
C VAL A 373 -16.64 -1.43 41.46
N ARG A 374 -16.09 -2.06 42.49
CA ARG A 374 -16.86 -2.92 43.38
C ARG A 374 -17.31 -2.11 44.59
N ASP A 375 -18.58 -2.23 44.93
CA ASP A 375 -19.10 -1.70 46.18
C ASP A 375 -18.82 -2.70 47.31
N ASP A 376 -18.02 -2.32 48.31
CA ASP A 376 -17.56 -3.27 49.33
C ASP A 376 -18.66 -3.72 50.29
N GLY A 377 -19.68 -2.89 50.50
CA GLY A 377 -20.82 -3.21 51.37
C GLY A 377 -21.77 -4.25 50.76
N SER A 378 -22.05 -4.15 49.47
CA SER A 378 -22.98 -5.02 48.73
C SER A 378 -22.29 -6.10 47.90
N GLY A 379 -21.00 -5.94 47.62
CA GLY A 379 -20.22 -6.79 46.72
C GLY A 379 -20.55 -6.63 45.24
N ILE A 380 -21.35 -5.62 44.87
CA ILE A 380 -21.85 -5.43 43.50
C ILE A 380 -20.85 -4.65 42.67
N TRP A 381 -20.58 -5.12 41.44
CA TRP A 381 -19.77 -4.42 40.47
C TRP A 381 -20.58 -3.40 39.66
N ARG A 382 -20.01 -2.22 39.45
CA ARG A 382 -20.58 -1.12 38.66
C ARG A 382 -19.53 -0.54 37.74
N ALA A 383 -19.96 0.05 36.63
CA ALA A 383 -19.09 0.91 35.85
C ALA A 383 -18.89 2.24 36.60
N GLU A 384 -17.67 2.77 36.62
CA GLU A 384 -17.37 4.09 37.21
C GLU A 384 -18.21 5.20 36.57
N THR A 385 -18.46 5.10 35.27
CA THR A 385 -19.29 6.04 34.51
C THR A 385 -20.80 5.83 34.69
N ASP A 386 -21.21 4.84 35.47
CA ASP A 386 -22.60 4.44 35.76
C ASP A 386 -23.49 4.33 34.51
N SER A 387 -23.12 3.43 33.60
CA SER A 387 -23.88 3.16 32.36
C SER A 387 -25.23 2.47 32.58
N GLY A 388 -25.61 2.16 33.82
CA GLY A 388 -26.81 1.37 34.16
C GLY A 388 -26.70 -0.12 33.79
N TRP A 389 -25.53 -0.59 33.34
CA TRP A 389 -25.31 -2.00 33.02
C TRP A 389 -25.20 -2.85 34.29
N LYS A 390 -25.71 -4.08 34.23
CA LYS A 390 -25.50 -5.07 35.29
C LYS A 390 -24.21 -5.83 35.02
N ILE A 391 -23.24 -5.71 35.92
CA ILE A 391 -21.93 -6.32 35.78
C ILE A 391 -21.76 -7.38 36.86
N GLU A 392 -21.42 -8.60 36.45
CA GLU A 392 -21.31 -9.76 37.33
C GLU A 392 -19.96 -10.46 37.08
N GLN A 393 -19.16 -10.57 38.14
CA GLN A 393 -17.96 -11.40 38.16
C GLN A 393 -18.34 -12.82 38.58
N LEU A 394 -17.91 -13.82 37.81
CA LEU A 394 -18.27 -15.23 37.97
C LEU A 394 -17.00 -16.10 37.89
N THR A 395 -17.08 -17.35 38.37
CA THR A 395 -15.94 -18.28 38.41
C THR A 395 -16.35 -19.69 37.98
N GLY A 396 -15.37 -20.58 37.79
CA GLY A 396 -15.62 -22.00 37.53
C GLY A 396 -15.81 -22.39 36.06
N THR A 397 -15.50 -21.51 35.09
CA THR A 397 -15.37 -21.94 33.69
C THR A 397 -14.00 -22.57 33.44
N PRO A 398 -13.86 -23.59 32.57
CA PRO A 398 -12.56 -24.17 32.19
C PRO A 398 -11.79 -23.24 31.24
N ASN A 399 -11.54 -22.00 31.66
CA ASN A 399 -10.65 -21.07 30.96
C ASN A 399 -9.21 -21.18 31.52
N ASN A 400 -8.27 -20.42 30.95
CA ASN A 400 -6.87 -20.47 31.38
C ASN A 400 -6.60 -19.68 32.68
N SER A 401 -7.62 -19.08 33.31
CA SER A 401 -7.49 -18.39 34.60
C SER A 401 -7.44 -19.38 35.75
N THR A 402 -6.62 -19.08 36.76
CA THR A 402 -6.43 -19.87 37.98
C THR A 402 -7.76 -20.22 38.68
N PHE A 403 -8.74 -19.31 38.65
CA PHE A 403 -10.04 -19.50 39.30
C PHE A 403 -11.19 -19.76 38.32
N GLY A 404 -10.90 -19.92 37.02
CA GLY A 404 -11.95 -19.98 36.02
C GLY A 404 -12.76 -18.68 35.95
N GLU A 405 -12.13 -17.52 36.20
CA GLU A 405 -12.82 -16.22 36.30
C GLU A 405 -13.36 -15.78 34.94
N TYR A 406 -14.61 -15.35 34.90
CA TYR A 406 -15.26 -14.78 33.73
C TYR A 406 -16.27 -13.73 34.15
N TRP A 407 -16.68 -12.88 33.21
CA TRP A 407 -17.55 -11.75 33.49
C TRP A 407 -18.78 -11.81 32.62
N LYS A 408 -19.92 -11.40 33.18
CA LYS A 408 -21.17 -11.19 32.49
C LYS A 408 -21.57 -9.73 32.59
N VAL A 409 -21.80 -9.09 31.44
CA VAL A 409 -22.30 -7.72 31.36
C VAL A 409 -23.67 -7.76 30.68
N THR A 410 -24.70 -7.27 31.36
CA THR A 410 -26.04 -7.13 30.80
C THR A 410 -26.31 -5.66 30.52
N THR A 411 -26.47 -5.31 29.25
CA THR A 411 -26.79 -3.96 28.81
C THR A 411 -28.28 -3.64 28.99
N LEU A 412 -28.65 -2.36 28.90
CA LEU A 412 -30.02 -1.89 29.16
C LEU A 412 -31.08 -2.47 28.21
N ASP A 413 -30.67 -2.86 27.01
CA ASP A 413 -31.52 -3.55 26.02
C ASP A 413 -31.72 -5.05 26.34
N GLY A 414 -31.10 -5.55 27.41
CA GLY A 414 -31.16 -6.95 27.84
C GLY A 414 -30.11 -7.86 27.19
N THR A 415 -29.26 -7.35 26.30
CA THR A 415 -28.18 -8.13 25.68
C THR A 415 -27.16 -8.55 26.74
N GLN A 416 -26.75 -9.82 26.71
CA GLN A 416 -25.79 -10.38 27.66
C GLN A 416 -24.47 -10.68 26.97
N TYR A 417 -23.41 -10.02 27.40
CA TYR A 417 -22.04 -10.24 26.96
C TYR A 417 -21.30 -11.07 27.99
N TYR A 418 -20.54 -12.07 27.52
CA TYR A 418 -19.74 -12.95 28.36
C TYR A 418 -18.26 -12.82 27.97
N PHE A 419 -17.41 -12.42 28.92
CA PHE A 419 -15.97 -12.25 28.73
C PHE A 419 -15.23 -13.33 29.53
N GLY A 420 -14.29 -14.05 28.91
CA GLY A 420 -13.55 -15.12 29.59
C GLY A 420 -14.27 -16.48 29.65
N GLN A 421 -15.49 -16.60 29.12
CA GLN A 421 -16.26 -17.86 29.15
C GLN A 421 -15.78 -18.82 28.05
N SER A 422 -15.33 -20.03 28.43
CA SER A 422 -14.74 -20.99 27.47
C SER A 422 -15.77 -21.70 26.59
N LYS A 423 -16.99 -21.92 27.09
CA LYS A 423 -18.05 -22.64 26.40
C LYS A 423 -19.28 -21.76 26.26
N ARG A 424 -19.94 -21.80 25.10
CA ARG A 424 -21.17 -21.06 24.88
C ARG A 424 -22.29 -21.64 25.73
N ALA A 425 -23.06 -20.76 26.35
CA ALA A 425 -24.22 -21.16 27.14
C ALA A 425 -25.24 -21.92 26.25
N GLY A 426 -25.74 -23.06 26.74
CA GLY A 426 -26.81 -23.82 26.08
C GLY A 426 -26.37 -24.79 24.98
N ILE A 427 -25.05 -24.91 24.69
CA ILE A 427 -24.55 -25.85 23.67
C ILE A 427 -23.94 -27.09 24.35
N VAL A 428 -24.51 -28.27 24.07
CA VAL A 428 -24.00 -29.56 24.55
C VAL A 428 -22.75 -29.94 23.73
N ASN A 429 -21.69 -30.41 24.41
CA ASN A 429 -20.40 -30.78 23.81
C ASN A 429 -19.65 -29.62 23.11
N ASP A 430 -19.83 -28.37 23.56
CA ASP A 430 -19.09 -27.25 22.99
C ASP A 430 -17.57 -27.36 23.23
N ARG A 431 -16.79 -26.87 22.26
CA ARG A 431 -15.33 -26.85 22.31
C ARG A 431 -14.86 -25.77 23.28
N ASP A 432 -13.87 -26.10 24.10
CA ASP A 432 -13.20 -25.11 24.96
C ASP A 432 -12.43 -24.10 24.09
N THR A 433 -12.90 -22.85 24.09
CA THR A 433 -12.25 -21.74 23.37
C THR A 433 -11.07 -21.14 24.13
N LYS A 434 -10.95 -21.44 25.43
CA LYS A 434 -9.92 -20.87 26.32
C LYS A 434 -9.89 -19.34 26.25
N ALA A 435 -11.07 -18.73 26.31
CA ALA A 435 -11.33 -17.30 26.07
C ALA A 435 -10.76 -16.31 27.12
N ALA A 436 -9.77 -16.73 27.93
CA ALA A 436 -9.07 -15.87 28.87
C ALA A 436 -7.57 -15.87 28.54
N GLN A 437 -7.03 -14.68 28.30
CA GLN A 437 -5.58 -14.46 28.26
C GLN A 437 -5.09 -14.23 29.69
N VAL A 438 -3.97 -14.85 30.05
CA VAL A 438 -3.42 -14.78 31.39
C VAL A 438 -1.94 -14.49 31.34
N VAL A 439 -1.46 -13.79 32.37
CA VAL A 439 -0.05 -13.57 32.64
C VAL A 439 0.24 -14.08 34.05
N PRO A 440 1.44 -14.58 34.36
CA PRO A 440 1.82 -14.90 35.73
C PRO A 440 1.78 -13.62 36.60
N VAL A 441 1.14 -13.72 37.77
CA VAL A 441 1.09 -12.65 38.77
C VAL A 441 1.40 -13.26 40.13
N TYR A 442 2.35 -12.67 40.84
CA TYR A 442 2.79 -13.14 42.15
C TYR A 442 1.93 -12.55 43.27
N GLY A 443 1.60 -13.36 44.28
CA GLY A 443 1.12 -12.87 45.56
C GLY A 443 2.30 -12.85 46.53
N ASN A 444 2.77 -11.68 46.93
CA ASN A 444 3.91 -11.49 47.83
C ASN A 444 3.50 -11.14 49.26
N ASN A 445 2.23 -10.84 49.50
CA ASN A 445 1.69 -10.56 50.83
C ASN A 445 0.59 -11.54 51.25
N ALA A 446 0.44 -11.69 52.57
CA ALA A 446 -0.61 -12.52 53.14
C ALA A 446 -2.01 -12.00 52.76
N GLY A 447 -2.87 -12.90 52.26
CA GLY A 447 -4.20 -12.56 51.77
C GLY A 447 -4.28 -12.44 50.25
N GLU A 448 -3.14 -12.39 49.55
CA GLU A 448 -3.12 -12.34 48.09
C GLU A 448 -3.31 -13.73 47.45
N PRO A 449 -3.91 -13.78 46.25
CA PRO A 449 -3.98 -15.01 45.47
C PRO A 449 -2.61 -15.64 45.29
N CYS A 450 -2.54 -16.95 45.52
CA CYS A 450 -1.31 -17.75 45.36
C CYS A 450 -0.13 -17.38 46.28
N TYR A 451 -0.33 -16.58 47.35
CA TYR A 451 0.74 -16.24 48.31
C TYR A 451 1.43 -17.48 48.94
N ASN A 452 0.64 -18.50 49.29
CA ASN A 452 1.14 -19.76 49.86
C ASN A 452 1.17 -20.91 48.85
N ALA A 453 1.05 -20.63 47.55
CA ALA A 453 1.10 -21.69 46.54
C ALA A 453 2.55 -22.17 46.39
N THR A 454 2.81 -23.42 46.80
CA THR A 454 4.10 -24.11 46.65
C THR A 454 4.38 -24.53 45.22
#